data_AF-A0A6P0DVA3-F1
#
_entry.id   AF-A0A6P0DVA3-F1
#
_cell.length_a   1.000
_cell.length_b   1.000
_cell.length_c   1.000
_cell.angle_alpha   90.00
_cell.angle_beta   90.00
_cell.angle_gamma   90.00
#
_symmetry.space_group_name_H-M   'P 1'
#
loop_
_entity.id
_entity.type
_entity.pdbx_description
1 polymer ?
#
loop_
_entity_poly.entity_id
_entity_poly.type
_entity_poly.pdbx_seq_one_letter_code
_entity_poly.pdbx_strand_id
1 'polypeptide(L)'
;SLLDYSEARMRAELREFPNGVYSFEDYMEDDGIEKRRYKIAVDVFVQDDEIVVDFRRSDKQAKGPINGVLSVALSASYNAILHLTDPSIPKNSGCFRPIRVVAPPGLVVNANYPAPEVGGNTETHIRICYTVIGALAVAVPERAFATDGGTHSNFLFGGQNSRTDEYV
;
A
#
# COMPACT_ATOMS: atom_id res chain seq x y z
N SER A 1 -26.24 8.77 6.23
CA SER A 1 -26.04 7.48 5.55
C SER A 1 -25.12 6.58 6.38
N LEU A 2 -25.09 5.27 6.14
CA LEU A 2 -24.05 4.38 6.69
C LEU A 2 -22.63 4.85 6.31
N LEU A 3 -22.48 5.43 5.11
CA LEU A 3 -21.21 6.00 4.65
C LEU A 3 -20.78 7.19 5.52
N ASP A 4 -21.70 8.12 5.79
CA ASP A 4 -21.38 9.32 6.60
C ASP A 4 -21.07 8.94 8.06
N TYR A 5 -21.71 7.90 8.58
CA TYR A 5 -21.39 7.37 9.91
C TYR A 5 -19.95 6.82 9.97
N SER A 6 -19.56 6.00 9.00
CA SER A 6 -18.19 5.48 8.95
C SER A 6 -17.14 6.56 8.68
N GLU A 7 -17.49 7.59 7.89
CA GLU A 7 -16.62 8.75 7.68
C GLU A 7 -16.41 9.51 8.98
N ALA A 8 -17.49 9.84 9.70
CA ALA A 8 -17.40 10.57 10.96
C ALA A 8 -16.60 9.80 12.01
N ARG A 9 -16.76 8.47 12.08
CA ARG A 9 -15.97 7.59 12.96
C ARG A 9 -14.48 7.61 12.59
N MET A 10 -14.15 7.50 11.30
CA MET A 10 -12.75 7.58 10.87
C MET A 10 -12.14 8.96 11.15
N ARG A 11 -12.84 10.05 10.83
CA ARG A 11 -12.37 11.42 11.12
C ARG A 11 -12.10 11.63 12.61
N ALA A 12 -12.99 11.15 13.48
CA ALA A 12 -12.78 11.23 14.92
C ALA A 12 -11.53 10.45 15.36
N GLU A 13 -11.30 9.26 14.79
CA GLU A 13 -10.13 8.44 15.08
C GLU A 13 -8.82 9.09 14.60
N LEU A 14 -8.83 9.72 13.42
CA LEU A 14 -7.66 10.40 12.87
C LEU A 14 -7.22 11.61 13.70
N ARG A 15 -8.13 12.26 14.44
CA ARG A 15 -7.80 13.39 15.34
C ARG A 15 -6.91 12.99 16.51
N GLU A 16 -6.86 11.71 16.85
CA GLU A 16 -5.97 11.19 17.89
C GLU A 16 -4.52 11.04 17.39
N PHE A 17 -4.28 11.16 16.08
CA PHE A 17 -2.96 11.11 15.50
C PHE A 17 -2.34 12.52 15.61
N PRO A 18 -1.10 12.67 16.10
CA PRO A 18 -0.46 13.98 16.13
C PRO A 18 -0.28 14.56 14.73
N ASN A 19 -0.63 15.83 14.55
CA ASN A 19 -0.43 16.54 13.29
C ASN A 19 1.06 16.61 12.94
N GLY A 20 1.40 16.37 11.67
CA GLY A 20 2.78 16.35 11.24
C GLY A 20 2.98 15.78 9.84
N VAL A 21 4.25 15.67 9.46
CA VAL A 21 4.69 14.98 8.25
C VAL A 21 5.63 13.86 8.67
N TYR A 22 5.27 12.64 8.30
CA TYR A 22 6.00 11.44 8.66
C TYR A 22 6.50 10.75 7.41
N SER A 23 7.80 10.54 7.32
CA SER A 23 8.44 10.00 6.13
C SER A 23 9.05 8.64 6.42
N PHE A 24 8.89 7.71 5.49
CA PHE A 24 9.58 6.43 5.50
C PHE A 24 9.89 5.99 4.08
N GLU A 25 10.87 5.11 3.93
CA GLU A 25 11.19 4.46 2.67
C GLU A 25 11.65 3.03 2.90
N ASP A 26 11.28 2.17 1.96
CA ASP A 26 11.73 0.80 1.88
C ASP A 26 11.97 0.42 0.41
N TYR A 27 12.46 -0.79 0.15
CA TYR A 27 12.97 -1.19 -1.15
C TYR A 27 12.46 -2.56 -1.56
N MET A 28 12.00 -2.69 -2.79
CA MET A 28 11.97 -3.99 -3.48
C MET A 28 13.38 -4.32 -3.94
N GLU A 29 13.83 -5.55 -3.71
CA GLU A 29 15.22 -5.97 -3.87
C GLU A 29 15.67 -6.03 -5.33
N ASP A 30 14.81 -6.56 -6.20
CA ASP A 30 14.92 -6.54 -7.66
C ASP A 30 13.54 -6.75 -8.33
N ASP A 31 13.48 -6.64 -9.66
CA ASP A 31 12.28 -6.89 -10.47
C ASP A 31 12.38 -8.17 -11.32
N GLY A 32 13.37 -9.03 -11.08
CA GLY A 32 13.65 -10.22 -11.89
C GLY A 32 14.21 -9.96 -13.29
N ILE A 33 14.42 -8.70 -13.70
CA ILE A 33 14.97 -8.31 -15.01
C ILE A 33 16.27 -7.52 -14.83
N GLU A 34 16.25 -6.50 -13.98
CA GLU A 34 17.36 -5.63 -13.64
C GLU A 34 17.82 -5.90 -12.21
N LYS A 35 19.12 -6.13 -12.02
CA LYS A 35 19.72 -6.35 -10.70
C LYS A 35 19.93 -5.02 -9.96
N ARG A 36 18.83 -4.36 -9.61
CA ARG A 36 18.80 -3.12 -8.83
C ARG A 36 17.61 -3.10 -7.89
N ARG A 37 17.73 -2.34 -6.81
CA ARG A 37 16.61 -2.06 -5.91
C ARG A 37 15.67 -1.01 -6.51
N TYR A 38 14.41 -1.08 -6.11
CA TYR A 38 13.37 -0.11 -6.42
C TYR A 38 12.81 0.47 -5.13
N LYS A 39 12.96 1.79 -4.99
CA LYS A 39 12.52 2.50 -3.79
C LYS A 39 11.02 2.73 -3.78
N ILE A 40 10.39 2.42 -2.66
CA ILE A 40 9.03 2.81 -2.30
C ILE A 40 9.15 3.77 -1.12
N ALA A 41 8.78 5.03 -1.34
CA ALA A 41 8.95 6.09 -0.36
C ALA A 41 7.66 6.88 -0.20
N VAL A 42 7.30 7.17 1.05
CA VAL A 42 6.06 7.84 1.42
C VAL A 42 6.31 9.04 2.33
N ASP A 43 5.57 10.11 2.10
CA ASP A 43 5.35 11.19 3.06
C ASP A 43 3.88 11.17 3.47
N VAL A 44 3.62 10.92 4.75
CA VAL A 44 2.27 10.89 5.32
C VAL A 44 2.02 12.20 6.06
N PHE A 45 1.10 13.00 5.54
CA PHE A 45 0.66 14.24 6.16
C PHE A 45 -0.57 13.95 7.01
N VAL A 46 -0.45 14.16 8.32
CA VAL A 46 -1.58 14.10 9.26
C VAL A 46 -2.04 15.52 9.55
N GLN A 47 -3.31 15.82 9.25
CA GLN A 47 -3.89 17.15 9.34
C GLN A 47 -5.29 17.08 9.95
N ASP A 48 -5.36 17.20 11.27
CA ASP A 48 -6.55 17.10 12.11
C ASP A 48 -7.31 15.80 11.87
N ASP A 49 -8.33 15.81 11.01
CA ASP A 49 -9.16 14.66 10.71
C ASP A 49 -8.94 14.06 9.31
N GLU A 50 -7.84 14.44 8.64
CA GLU A 50 -7.46 13.96 7.32
C GLU A 50 -6.02 13.45 7.26
N ILE A 51 -5.81 12.45 6.41
CA ILE A 51 -4.47 11.95 6.06
C ILE A 51 -4.24 12.06 4.56
N VAL A 52 -3.05 12.52 4.18
CA VAL A 52 -2.55 12.45 2.80
C VAL A 52 -1.33 11.53 2.76
N VAL A 53 -1.42 10.46 1.97
CA VAL A 53 -0.34 9.51 1.72
C VAL A 53 0.30 9.83 0.37
N ASP A 54 1.51 10.39 0.36
CA ASP A 54 2.18 10.86 -0.86
C ASP A 54 3.38 9.99 -1.22
N PHE A 55 3.32 9.36 -2.40
CA PHE A 55 4.34 8.47 -2.94
C PHE A 55 5.26 9.12 -3.97
N ARG A 56 5.23 10.45 -4.16
CA ARG A 56 6.04 11.17 -5.18
C ARG A 56 7.54 10.88 -5.13
N ARG A 57 8.08 10.48 -3.97
CA ARG A 57 9.49 10.14 -3.78
C ARG A 57 9.85 8.70 -4.19
N SER A 58 8.87 7.88 -4.58
CA SER A 58 9.09 6.51 -5.06
C SER A 58 9.76 6.47 -6.43
N ASP A 59 10.41 5.36 -6.74
CA ASP A 59 11.09 5.16 -8.02
C ASP A 59 10.09 5.04 -9.19
N LYS A 60 10.63 5.24 -10.40
CA LYS A 60 9.91 4.99 -11.66
C LYS A 60 9.53 3.51 -11.78
N GLN A 61 8.48 3.26 -12.55
CA GLN A 61 8.03 1.89 -12.86
C GLN A 61 9.19 1.00 -13.33
N ALA A 62 9.23 -0.22 -12.79
CA ALA A 62 10.21 -1.26 -13.10
C ALA A 62 9.97 -1.88 -14.48
N LYS A 63 10.99 -2.56 -15.02
CA LYS A 63 10.83 -3.36 -16.25
C LYS A 63 10.14 -4.69 -15.98
N GLY A 64 10.41 -5.28 -14.82
CA GLY A 64 9.79 -6.51 -14.35
C GLY A 64 8.47 -6.30 -13.61
N PRO A 65 7.85 -7.40 -13.13
CA PRO A 65 6.43 -7.44 -12.79
C PRO A 65 6.06 -6.79 -11.45
N ILE A 66 7.00 -6.18 -10.73
CA ILE A 66 6.78 -5.60 -9.39
C ILE A 66 6.01 -4.27 -9.42
N ASN A 67 5.49 -3.83 -10.56
CA ASN A 67 4.73 -2.59 -10.63
C ASN A 67 3.32 -2.77 -10.07
N GLY A 68 2.81 -1.79 -9.33
CA GLY A 68 1.40 -1.68 -8.98
C GLY A 68 0.67 -0.61 -9.80
N VAL A 69 -0.63 -0.80 -10.01
CA VAL A 69 -1.54 0.27 -10.44
C VAL A 69 -2.01 1.11 -9.26
N LEU A 70 -2.59 2.27 -9.55
CA LEU A 70 -3.12 3.17 -8.52
C LEU A 70 -4.05 2.47 -7.51
N SER A 71 -4.87 1.50 -7.93
CA SER A 71 -5.73 0.74 -7.01
C SER A 71 -4.95 -0.08 -5.99
N VAL A 72 -3.76 -0.56 -6.33
CA VAL A 72 -2.86 -1.25 -5.39
C VAL A 72 -2.34 -0.27 -4.34
N ALA A 73 -1.86 0.91 -4.75
CA ALA A 73 -1.40 1.94 -3.82
C ALA A 73 -2.53 2.43 -2.90
N LEU A 74 -3.74 2.61 -3.43
CA LEU A 74 -4.94 2.95 -2.65
C LEU A 74 -5.25 1.86 -1.62
N SER A 75 -5.37 0.61 -2.08
CA SER A 75 -5.68 -0.54 -1.23
C SER A 75 -4.65 -0.71 -0.10
N ALA A 76 -3.36 -0.67 -0.42
CA ALA A 76 -2.28 -0.82 0.55
C ALA A 76 -2.27 0.31 1.58
N SER A 77 -2.52 1.55 1.15
CA SER A 77 -2.58 2.71 2.05
C SER A 77 -3.78 2.63 3.00
N TYR A 78 -4.95 2.25 2.48
CA TYR A 78 -6.14 2.02 3.31
C TYR A 78 -5.93 0.88 4.29
N ASN A 79 -5.32 -0.21 3.83
CA ASN A 79 -4.98 -1.35 4.68
C ASN A 79 -4.07 -0.93 5.84
N ALA A 80 -3.01 -0.16 5.55
CA ALA A 80 -2.11 0.36 6.56
C ALA A 80 -2.84 1.21 7.61
N ILE A 81 -3.66 2.16 7.18
CA ILE A 81 -4.40 3.05 8.10
C ILE A 81 -5.41 2.25 8.93
N LEU A 82 -6.14 1.31 8.32
CA LEU A 82 -7.10 0.46 9.03
C LEU A 82 -6.46 -0.39 10.14
N HIS A 83 -5.19 -0.79 9.98
CA HIS A 83 -4.46 -1.51 11.03
C HIS A 83 -4.06 -0.62 12.21
N LEU A 84 -3.98 0.70 12.01
CA LEU A 84 -3.57 1.68 13.03
C LEU A 84 -4.75 2.38 13.70
N THR A 85 -5.97 2.11 13.22
CA THR A 85 -7.22 2.72 13.68
C THR A 85 -8.13 1.72 14.37
N ASP A 86 -9.09 2.21 15.14
CA ASP A 86 -10.14 1.39 15.78
C ASP A 86 -10.76 0.34 14.82
N PRO A 87 -10.59 -0.97 15.09
CA PRO A 87 -11.06 -2.04 14.23
C PRO A 87 -12.59 -2.16 14.17
N SER A 88 -13.32 -1.47 15.06
CA SER A 88 -14.79 -1.42 15.09
C SER A 88 -15.39 -0.43 14.10
N ILE A 89 -14.59 0.43 13.47
CA ILE A 89 -15.06 1.36 12.43
C ILE A 89 -15.63 0.54 11.25
N PRO A 90 -16.87 0.81 10.79
CA PRO A 90 -17.42 0.09 9.66
C PRO A 90 -16.59 0.27 8.39
N LYS A 91 -16.16 -0.85 7.81
CA LYS A 91 -15.30 -0.89 6.61
C LYS A 91 -16.17 -0.75 5.36
N ASN A 92 -16.28 0.47 4.86
CA ASN A 92 -16.97 0.79 3.61
C ASN A 92 -16.32 2.05 3.00
N SER A 93 -16.75 2.47 1.81
CA SER A 93 -16.13 3.61 1.11
C SER A 93 -16.20 4.95 1.87
N GLY A 94 -17.10 5.09 2.84
CA GLY A 94 -17.19 6.25 3.72
C GLY A 94 -15.97 6.43 4.63
N CYS A 95 -15.45 5.34 5.22
CA CYS A 95 -14.27 5.46 6.10
C CYS A 95 -12.98 5.80 5.33
N PHE A 96 -12.97 5.71 4.00
CA PHE A 96 -11.80 6.09 3.19
C PHE A 96 -11.84 7.55 2.72
N ARG A 97 -12.98 8.25 2.87
CA ARG A 97 -13.12 9.66 2.45
C ARG A 97 -12.09 10.63 3.06
N PRO A 98 -11.69 10.54 4.34
CA PRO A 98 -10.66 11.42 4.90
C PRO A 98 -9.22 11.00 4.55
N ILE A 99 -9.05 9.96 3.73
CA ILE A 99 -7.73 9.43 3.35
C ILE A 99 -7.51 9.71 1.86
N ARG A 100 -6.52 10.53 1.57
CA ARG A 100 -6.12 10.84 0.18
C ARG A 100 -4.80 10.17 -0.14
N VAL A 101 -4.74 9.49 -1.28
CA VAL A 101 -3.49 8.88 -1.77
C VAL A 101 -3.03 9.62 -3.02
N VAL A 102 -1.74 9.97 -3.06
CA VAL A 102 -1.10 10.63 -4.17
C VAL A 102 0.03 9.77 -4.71
N ALA A 103 -0.18 9.21 -5.89
CA ALA A 103 0.83 8.46 -6.62
C ALA A 103 0.79 8.92 -8.08
N PRO A 104 1.69 9.81 -8.54
CA PRO A 104 1.74 10.20 -9.94
C PRO A 104 1.90 9.00 -10.88
N PRO A 105 1.31 9.04 -12.09
CA PRO A 105 1.51 7.98 -13.07
C PRO A 105 2.99 7.82 -13.46
N GLY A 106 3.39 6.58 -13.74
CA GLY A 106 4.76 6.25 -14.14
C GLY A 106 5.70 5.86 -12.99
N LEU A 107 5.17 5.72 -11.78
CA LEU A 107 5.91 5.23 -10.61
C LEU A 107 5.72 3.73 -10.43
N VAL A 108 6.62 3.08 -9.67
CA VAL A 108 6.49 1.65 -9.31
C VAL A 108 5.18 1.34 -8.58
N VAL A 109 4.59 2.33 -7.91
CA VAL A 109 3.30 2.22 -7.19
C VAL A 109 2.09 2.71 -8.00
N ASN A 110 2.29 3.27 -9.19
CA ASN A 110 1.23 3.66 -10.12
C ASN A 110 1.77 3.66 -11.55
N ALA A 111 1.95 2.47 -12.10
CA ALA A 111 2.58 2.29 -13.40
C ALA A 111 1.64 2.60 -14.56
N ASN A 112 2.23 3.08 -15.66
CA ASN A 112 1.54 3.21 -16.93
C ASN A 112 1.68 1.92 -17.75
N TYR A 113 0.63 1.60 -18.50
CA TYR A 113 0.72 0.64 -19.59
C TYR A 113 1.89 1.01 -20.53
N PRO A 114 2.70 0.04 -21.02
CA PRO A 114 2.55 -1.42 -20.94
C PRO A 114 3.39 -2.10 -19.84
N ALA A 115 3.68 -1.45 -18.70
CA ALA A 115 4.47 -2.09 -17.64
C ALA A 115 3.78 -3.37 -17.11
N PRO A 116 4.54 -4.45 -16.85
CA PRO A 116 4.02 -5.64 -16.21
C PRO A 116 3.76 -5.38 -14.72
N GLU A 117 2.62 -5.86 -14.22
CA GLU A 117 2.09 -5.48 -12.90
C GLU A 117 1.70 -6.65 -11.97
N VAL A 118 1.86 -7.90 -12.42
CA VAL A 118 1.31 -9.05 -11.68
C VAL A 118 1.87 -9.18 -10.25
N GLY A 119 3.15 -8.84 -10.06
CA GLY A 119 3.83 -8.78 -8.76
C GLY A 119 3.50 -7.54 -7.94
N GLY A 120 2.79 -6.57 -8.51
CA GLY A 120 2.29 -5.40 -7.81
C GLY A 120 1.28 -5.77 -6.72
N ASN A 121 0.30 -6.59 -7.07
CA ASN A 121 -0.77 -7.02 -6.17
C ASN A 121 -0.27 -7.94 -5.06
N THR A 122 0.70 -8.79 -5.38
CA THR A 122 1.24 -9.75 -4.43
C THR A 122 2.35 -9.10 -3.62
N GLU A 123 3.54 -8.89 -4.16
CA GLU A 123 4.70 -8.53 -3.35
C GLU A 123 4.78 -7.03 -3.05
N THR A 124 4.35 -6.17 -3.97
CA THR A 124 4.54 -4.72 -3.81
C THR A 124 3.47 -4.11 -2.89
N HIS A 125 2.24 -4.64 -2.91
CA HIS A 125 1.14 -4.21 -2.04
C HIS A 125 1.55 -4.22 -0.58
N ILE A 126 2.09 -5.33 -0.09
CA ILE A 126 2.45 -5.47 1.32
C ILE A 126 3.63 -4.55 1.69
N ARG A 127 4.59 -4.36 0.77
CA ARG A 127 5.69 -3.40 0.94
C ARG A 127 5.19 -1.97 1.07
N ILE A 128 4.23 -1.55 0.24
CA ILE A 128 3.57 -0.24 0.34
C ILE A 128 2.89 -0.11 1.71
N CYS A 129 2.14 -1.13 2.13
CA CYS A 129 1.44 -1.14 3.42
C CYS A 129 2.42 -0.92 4.59
N TYR A 130 3.53 -1.67 4.64
CA TYR A 130 4.54 -1.51 5.68
C TYR A 130 5.30 -0.20 5.59
N THR A 131 5.47 0.35 4.39
CA THR A 131 6.08 1.68 4.23
C THR A 131 5.21 2.77 4.88
N VAL A 132 3.89 2.70 4.71
CA VAL A 132 2.94 3.62 5.36
C VAL A 132 2.90 3.42 6.89
N ILE A 133 2.86 2.16 7.35
CA ILE A 133 2.92 1.86 8.79
C ILE A 133 4.22 2.35 9.40
N GLY A 134 5.35 2.14 8.74
CA GLY A 134 6.67 2.60 9.18
C GLY A 134 6.76 4.12 9.33
N ALA A 135 6.13 4.87 8.42
CA ALA A 135 6.00 6.32 8.56
C ALA A 135 5.17 6.69 9.79
N LEU A 136 3.98 6.12 9.94
CA LEU A 136 3.05 6.43 11.04
C LEU A 136 3.48 5.86 12.40
N ALA A 137 4.43 4.92 12.45
CA ALA A 137 4.98 4.38 13.70
C ALA A 137 5.65 5.45 14.57
N VAL A 138 6.11 6.55 13.98
CA VAL A 138 6.62 7.71 14.74
C VAL A 138 5.48 8.51 15.39
N ALA A 139 4.31 8.54 14.75
CA ALA A 139 3.14 9.30 15.22
C ALA A 139 2.35 8.55 16.29
N VAL A 140 2.16 7.24 16.10
CA VAL A 140 1.33 6.36 16.95
C VAL A 140 2.08 5.05 17.29
N PRO A 141 3.23 5.13 17.99
CA PRO A 141 4.12 3.97 18.21
C PRO A 141 3.46 2.80 18.94
N GLU A 142 2.49 3.08 19.81
CA GLU A 142 1.73 2.08 20.57
C GLU A 142 0.71 1.29 19.71
N ARG A 143 0.41 1.79 18.51
CA ARG A 143 -0.53 1.16 17.56
C ARG A 143 0.19 0.46 16.41
N ALA A 144 1.44 0.85 16.15
CA ALA A 144 2.25 0.27 15.10
C ALA A 144 2.84 -1.08 15.50
N PHE A 145 3.23 -1.86 14.50
CA PHE A 145 3.84 -3.17 14.67
C PHE A 145 5.02 -3.34 13.71
N ALA A 146 5.94 -4.25 14.06
CA ALA A 146 7.05 -4.59 13.19
C ALA A 146 6.58 -5.43 11.98
N THR A 147 7.24 -5.25 10.84
CA THR A 147 6.98 -6.04 9.63
C THR A 147 7.16 -7.55 9.87
N ASP A 148 6.38 -8.37 9.17
CA ASP A 148 6.37 -9.83 9.27
C ASP A 148 7.30 -10.55 8.26
N GLY A 149 8.03 -9.78 7.45
CA GLY A 149 8.89 -10.28 6.38
C GLY A 149 8.56 -9.67 5.01
N GLY A 150 7.39 -9.07 4.82
CA GLY A 150 7.11 -8.24 3.65
C GLY A 150 6.96 -9.01 2.34
N THR A 151 6.61 -10.30 2.40
CA THR A 151 6.38 -11.15 1.24
C THR A 151 5.16 -12.04 1.45
N HIS A 152 4.44 -12.33 0.37
CA HIS A 152 3.36 -13.31 0.39
C HIS A 152 3.85 -14.75 0.15
N SER A 153 5.15 -14.95 -0.13
CA SER A 153 5.75 -16.27 -0.37
C SER A 153 4.99 -17.10 -1.41
N ASN A 154 4.67 -16.48 -2.55
CA ASN A 154 3.88 -17.12 -3.59
C ASN A 154 4.67 -18.18 -4.36
N PHE A 155 4.14 -19.40 -4.45
CA PHE A 155 4.63 -20.46 -5.32
C PHE A 155 3.56 -20.78 -6.36
N LEU A 156 3.89 -20.56 -7.64
CA LEU A 156 3.01 -20.83 -8.77
C LEU A 156 3.49 -22.09 -9.49
N PHE A 157 2.59 -23.04 -9.69
CA PHE A 157 2.84 -24.26 -10.46
C PHE A 157 1.91 -24.26 -11.67
N GLY A 158 2.43 -24.68 -12.81
CA GLY A 158 1.67 -24.89 -14.03
C GLY A 158 2.24 -26.06 -14.80
N GLY A 159 1.36 -26.86 -15.42
CA GLY A 159 1.76 -28.03 -16.18
C GLY A 159 0.64 -28.59 -17.03
N GLN A 160 0.95 -29.64 -17.80
CA GLN A 160 -0.03 -30.35 -18.60
C GLN A 160 -0.53 -31.58 -17.84
N ASN A 161 -1.85 -31.69 -17.68
CA ASN A 161 -2.47 -32.87 -17.11
C ASN A 161 -2.32 -34.05 -18.09
N SER A 162 -1.49 -35.03 -17.73
CA SER A 162 -1.23 -36.20 -18.59
C SER A 162 -2.45 -37.09 -18.85
N ARG A 163 -3.55 -36.92 -18.11
CA ARG A 163 -4.79 -37.70 -18.29
C ARG A 163 -5.83 -36.99 -19.14
N THR A 164 -5.88 -35.66 -19.09
CA THR A 164 -6.91 -34.85 -19.79
C THR A 164 -6.34 -34.02 -20.93
N ASP A 165 -5.02 -33.95 -21.06
CA ASP A 165 -4.29 -33.09 -22.01
C ASP A 165 -4.56 -31.58 -21.81
N GLU A 166 -5.15 -31.21 -20.68
CA GLU A 166 -5.46 -29.82 -20.32
C GLU A 166 -4.30 -29.18 -19.55
N TYR A 167 -4.13 -27.86 -19.70
CA TYR A 167 -3.21 -27.08 -18.88
C TYR A 167 -3.84 -26.79 -17.51
N VAL A 168 -3.11 -27.05 -16.44
CA VAL A 168 -3.51 -26.86 -15.03
C VAL A 168 -2.43 -26.14 -14.24
#